data_AF-A0A6C0W5L8-F1
#
_entry.id   AF-A0A6C0W5L8-F1
#
_cell.length_a   1.000
_cell.length_b   1.000
_cell.length_c   1.000
_cell.angle_alpha   90.00
_cell.angle_beta   90.00
_cell.angle_gamma   90.00
#
_symmetry.space_group_name_H-M   'P 1'
#
loop_
_entity.id
_entity.type
_entity.pdbx_description
1 polymer ?
#
loop_
_entity_poly.entity_id
_entity_poly.type
_entity_poly.pdbx_seq_one_letter_code
_entity_poly.pdbx_strand_id
1 'polypeptide(L)' 'MEIRNIGIMAHIDAGKTTTTERIIYYTGKSHKIGDVDSGNTVTDWMTQEQDRGITISSAA' A
#
# COMPACT_ATOMS: atom_id res chain seq x y z
N MET A 1 0.34 -17.42 19.48
CA MET A 1 0.46 -16.21 18.65
C MET A 1 -0.44 -16.43 17.45
N GLU A 2 -1.51 -15.64 17.31
CA GLU A 2 -2.43 -15.79 16.18
C GLU A 2 -1.86 -14.99 15.00
N ILE A 3 -1.37 -15.70 13.97
CA ILE A 3 -0.83 -15.09 12.75
C ILE A 3 -1.97 -14.99 11.73
N ARG A 4 -2.14 -13.81 11.13
CA ARG A 4 -3.12 -13.56 10.05
C ARG A 4 -2.38 -13.21 8.76
N ASN A 5 -2.51 -14.06 7.74
CA ASN A 5 -2.01 -13.80 6.40
C ASN A 5 -3.14 -13.19 5.56
N ILE A 6 -2.93 -12.01 4.98
CA ILE A 6 -3.95 -11.27 4.22
C ILE A 6 -3.33 -10.84 2.89
N GLY A 7 -4.06 -11.04 1.79
CA GLY A 7 -3.73 -10.52 0.46
C GLY A 7 -4.85 -9.63 -0.06
N ILE A 8 -4.50 -8.50 -0.68
CA ILE A 8 -5.45 -7.53 -1.24
C ILE A 8 -5.34 -7.56 -2.76
N MET A 9 -6.37 -8.11 -3.42
CA MET A 9 -6.47 -8.19 -4.88
C MET A 9 -7.71 -7.43 -5.35
N ALA A 10 -7.53 -6.55 -6.33
CA ALA A 10 -8.60 -5.75 -6.93
C ALA A 10 -8.16 -5.22 -8.31
N HIS A 11 -9.13 -4.76 -9.10
CA HIS A 11 -8.89 -4.18 -10.41
C HIS A 11 -7.94 -2.95 -10.36
N ILE A 12 -7.42 -2.53 -11.52
CA ILE A 12 -6.59 -1.31 -11.61
C ILE A 12 -7.42 -0.13 -11.07
N ASP A 13 -6.78 0.75 -10.29
CA ASP A 13 -7.41 1.93 -9.67
C ASP A 13 -8.52 1.65 -8.64
N ALA A 14 -8.66 0.41 -8.15
CA ALA A 14 -9.64 0.06 -7.12
C ALA A 14 -9.24 0.42 -5.67
N GLY A 15 -8.14 1.18 -5.47
CA GLY A 15 -7.70 1.60 -4.14
C GLY A 15 -7.03 0.51 -3.28
N LYS A 16 -6.38 -0.48 -3.90
CA LYS A 16 -5.62 -1.53 -3.18
C LYS A 16 -4.57 -0.93 -2.25
N THR A 17 -3.77 -0.01 -2.80
CA THR A 17 -2.64 0.62 -2.11
C THR A 17 -3.13 1.48 -0.95
N THR A 18 -4.17 2.29 -1.16
CA THR A 18 -4.83 3.08 -0.10
C THR A 18 -5.35 2.20 1.04
N THR A 19 -5.90 1.02 0.73
CA THR A 19 -6.41 0.08 1.73
C THR A 19 -5.26 -0.54 2.54
N THR A 20 -4.15 -0.90 1.89
CA THR A 20 -2.95 -1.41 2.55
C THR A 20 -2.35 -0.38 3.52
N GLU A 21 -2.21 0.88 3.09
CA GLU A 21 -1.67 1.97 3.93
C GLU A 21 -2.52 2.19 5.20
N ARG A 22 -3.85 2.11 5.06
CA ARG A 22 -4.76 2.18 6.21
C ARG A 22 -4.56 1.01 7.18
N ILE A 23 -4.39 -0.21 6.69
CA ILE A 23 -4.11 -1.38 7.54
C ILE A 23 -2.79 -1.18 8.30
N ILE A 24 -1.73 -0.70 7.63
CA ILE A 24 -0.44 -0.42 8.26
C ILE A 24 -0.56 0.66 9.35
N TYR A 25 -1.33 1.72 9.09
CA TYR A 25 -1.60 2.78 10.06
C TYR A 25 -2.40 2.28 11.27
N TYR A 26 -3.54 1.61 11.04
CA TYR A 26 -4.42 1.15 12.12
C TYR A 26 -3.82 0.02 12.96
N THR A 27 -2.88 -0.75 12.41
CA THR A 27 -2.12 -1.76 13.17
C THR A 27 -0.97 -1.16 13.98
N GLY A 28 -0.74 0.15 13.91
CA GLY A 28 0.34 0.84 14.62
C GLY A 28 1.73 0.60 14.04
N LYS A 29 1.83 0.01 12.83
CA LYS A 29 3.11 -0.26 12.17
C LYS A 29 3.71 1.00 11.51
N SER A 30 2.89 2.00 11.20
CA SER A 30 3.31 3.35 10.78
C SER A 30 2.60 4.43 11.59
N HIS A 31 3.31 5.51 11.91
CA HIS A 31 2.76 6.70 12.58
C HIS A 31 2.21 7.76 11.61
N LYS A 32 2.32 7.52 10.29
CA LYS A 32 1.82 8.40 9.24
C LYS A 32 0.99 7.60 8.24
N ILE A 33 -0.12 8.16 7.79
CA ILE A 33 -0.92 7.62 6.70
C ILE A 33 -0.25 8.04 5.40
N GLY A 34 0.20 7.06 4.61
CA GLY A 34 0.65 7.30 3.25
C GLY A 34 -0.53 7.54 2.29
N ASP A 35 -0.28 8.36 1.30
CA ASP A 35 -1.18 8.72 0.22
C ASP A 35 -0.49 8.42 -1.12
N VAL A 36 -1.19 7.68 -1.96
CA VAL A 36 -0.74 7.26 -3.30
C VAL A 36 -0.53 8.49 -4.17
N ASP A 37 -1.45 9.46 -4.08
CA ASP A 37 -1.40 10.68 -4.89
C ASP A 37 -0.22 11.59 -4.51
N SER A 38 0.25 11.46 -3.27
CA SER A 38 1.41 12.19 -2.76
C SER A 38 2.72 11.41 -2.91
N GLY A 39 2.69 10.19 -3.46
CA GLY A 39 3.87 9.34 -3.65
C GLY A 39 4.61 8.99 -2.36
N ASN A 40 3.97 9.13 -1.19
CA ASN A 40 4.60 8.98 0.12
C ASN A 40 4.19 7.70 0.85
N THR A 41 3.52 6.77 0.14
CA THR A 41 3.16 5.45 0.66
C THR A 41 4.42 4.68 1.05
N VAL A 42 4.33 3.91 2.13
CA VAL A 42 5.43 3.07 2.60
C VAL A 42 5.61 1.85 1.67
N THR A 43 4.59 1.52 0.88
CA THR A 43 4.58 0.34 0.00
C THR A 43 5.16 0.56 -1.40
N ASP A 44 5.21 1.81 -1.89
CA ASP A 44 5.72 2.12 -3.24
C ASP A 44 7.20 2.56 -3.14
N TRP A 45 8.11 1.63 -3.43
CA TRP A 45 9.56 1.81 -3.28
C TRP A 45 10.24 2.27 -4.58
N MET A 46 9.61 2.04 -5.73
CA MET A 46 10.14 2.45 -7.03
C MET A 46 9.57 3.82 -7.43
N THR A 47 10.41 4.71 -7.95
CA THR A 47 9.95 6.01 -8.50
C THR A 47 8.89 5.83 -9.59
N GLN A 48 8.97 4.76 -10.37
CA GLN A 48 7.96 4.43 -11.39
C GLN A 48 6.60 4.01 -10.80
N GLU A 49 6.56 3.47 -9.59
CA GLU A 49 5.31 3.17 -8.88
C GLU A 49 4.64 4.48 -8.45
N GLN A 50 5.42 5.40 -7.92
CA GLN A 50 4.97 6.73 -7.49
C GLN A 50 4.50 7.58 -8.69
N ASP A 51 5.26 7.62 -9.79
CA ASP A 51 4.92 8.41 -10.98
C ASP A 51 3.67 7.92 -11.72
N ARG A 52 3.26 6.66 -11.49
CA ARG A 52 2.15 6.03 -12.21
C ARG A 52 0.97 5.63 -11.30
N GLY A 53 1.08 5.81 -9.98
CA GLY A 53 0.07 5.39 -9.01
C GLY A 53 -0.22 3.88 -9.05
N ILE A 54 0.79 3.05 -9.34
CA ILE A 54 0.66 1.59 -9.39
C ILE A 54 1.67 0.94 -8.45
N THR A 55 1.27 -0.13 -7.76
CA THR A 55 2.19 -0.95 -6.98
C THR A 55 2.63 -2.17 -7.79
N ILE A 56 3.94 -2.31 -8.03
CA ILE A 56 4.60 -3.37 -8.81
C ILE A 56 5.31 -4.36 -7.88
N SER A 57 6.07 -3.87 -6.89
CA SER A 57 6.98 -4.66 -6.05
C SER A 57 6.24 -5.58 -5.07
N SER A 58 4.97 -5.28 -4.75
CA SER A 58 4.13 -6.14 -3.89
C SER A 58 3.28 -7.13 -4.69
N ALA A 59 3.38 -7.14 -6.02
CA ALA A 59 2.58 -7.97 -6.92
C ALA A 59 3.32 -9.22 -7.45
N ALA A 60 4.47 -9.56 -6.87
CA ALA A 60 5.22 -10.79 -7.17
C ALA A 60 4.83 -11.94 -6.23
#